data_AF-A0A1X7GCJ4-F1
#
_entry.id   AF-A0A1X7GCJ4-F1
#
_cell.length_a   1.000
_cell.length_b   1.000
_cell.length_c   1.000
_cell.angle_alpha   90.00
_cell.angle_beta   90.00
_cell.angle_gamma   90.00
#
_symmetry.space_group_name_H-M   'P 1'
#
loop_
_entity.id
_entity.type
_entity.pdbx_description
1 polymer ?
#
loop_
_entity_poly.entity_id
_entity_poly.type
_entity_poly.pdbx_seq_one_letter_code
_entity_poly.pdbx_strand_id
1 'polypeptide(L)'
;MRANRNGVRSSILDKLALDTAAYPLELALMDVNDYASAGTITAGLIGIDEQTSQLLARTEETRTEAIYTYAADEASGLILDYLRSGDAARQAVLEWLRRNDIDTDLTQFVHAPQFATARRRFVEARGLKKPG
;
A
#
# COMPACT_ATOMS: atom_id res chain seq x y z
N MET A 1 -6.84 15.00 -20.07
CA MET A 1 -8.23 15.22 -20.53
C MET A 1 -8.42 16.39 -21.49
N ARG A 2 -7.93 17.61 -21.21
CA ARG A 2 -8.21 18.80 -22.06
C ARG A 2 -7.55 18.77 -23.45
N ALA A 3 -6.35 18.19 -23.58
CA ALA A 3 -5.59 18.20 -24.83
C ALA A 3 -6.25 17.43 -25.99
N ASN A 4 -6.78 16.23 -25.73
CA ASN A 4 -7.34 15.37 -26.78
C ASN A 4 -8.72 15.87 -27.27
N ARG A 5 -9.57 16.32 -26.34
CA ARG A 5 -10.84 16.99 -26.69
C ARG A 5 -10.61 18.30 -27.43
N ASN A 6 -9.62 19.09 -27.04
CA ASN A 6 -9.33 20.33 -27.73
C ASN A 6 -8.81 20.08 -29.16
N GLY A 7 -7.99 19.05 -29.39
CA GLY A 7 -7.53 18.68 -30.72
C GLY A 7 -8.67 18.29 -31.67
N VAL A 8 -9.58 17.43 -31.22
CA VAL A 8 -10.77 17.03 -32.01
C VAL A 8 -11.71 18.22 -32.22
N ARG A 9 -11.94 19.04 -31.18
CA ARG A 9 -12.76 20.26 -31.29
C ARG A 9 -12.20 21.25 -32.31
N SER A 10 -10.90 21.50 -32.30
CA SER A 10 -10.27 22.39 -33.28
C SER A 10 -10.42 21.85 -34.70
N SER A 11 -10.19 20.54 -34.91
CA SER A 11 -10.38 19.91 -36.21
C SER A 11 -11.83 20.00 -36.72
N ILE A 12 -12.83 19.86 -35.84
CA ILE A 12 -14.25 20.01 -36.21
C ILE A 12 -14.57 21.46 -36.58
N LEU A 13 -14.09 22.43 -35.81
CA LEU A 13 -14.30 23.84 -36.10
C LEU A 13 -13.62 24.28 -37.41
N ASP A 14 -12.43 23.76 -37.69
CA ASP A 14 -11.71 24.03 -38.93
C ASP A 14 -12.45 23.45 -40.16
N LYS A 15 -13.08 22.27 -40.01
CA LYS A 15 -13.88 21.64 -41.08
C LYS A 15 -15.25 22.30 -41.27
N LEU A 16 -15.90 22.77 -40.19
CA LEU A 16 -17.15 23.53 -40.26
C LEU A 16 -16.99 24.91 -40.91
N ALA A 17 -15.77 25.43 -40.98
CA ALA A 17 -15.45 26.65 -41.71
C ALA A 17 -15.32 26.43 -43.23
N LEU A 18 -15.33 25.18 -43.69
CA LEU A 18 -15.30 24.84 -45.12
C LEU A 18 -16.70 24.95 -45.73
N ASP A 19 -16.74 25.20 -47.04
CA ASP A 19 -17.99 25.29 -47.79
C ASP A 19 -18.79 23.98 -47.73
N THR A 20 -20.11 24.08 -47.77
CA THR A 20 -21.07 22.96 -47.59
C THR A 20 -20.92 21.84 -48.63
N ALA A 21 -20.30 22.12 -49.77
CA ALA A 21 -19.93 21.12 -50.78
C ALA A 21 -18.71 20.26 -50.37
N ALA A 22 -17.84 20.76 -49.50
CA ALA A 22 -16.63 20.08 -49.03
C ALA A 22 -16.82 19.39 -47.67
N TYR A 23 -17.77 19.85 -46.84
CA TYR A 23 -18.10 19.24 -45.56
C TYR A 23 -19.62 19.15 -45.34
N PRO A 24 -20.26 18.11 -45.89
CA PRO A 24 -21.69 17.85 -45.74
C PRO A 24 -22.11 17.65 -44.28
N LEU A 25 -23.38 17.96 -43.99
CA LEU A 25 -23.97 17.88 -42.65
C LEU A 25 -23.83 16.49 -42.01
N GLU A 26 -23.87 15.43 -42.82
CA GLU A 26 -23.73 14.04 -42.38
C GLU A 26 -22.33 13.76 -41.79
N LEU A 27 -21.28 14.33 -42.39
CA LEU A 27 -19.91 14.25 -41.89
C LEU A 27 -19.72 15.10 -40.63
N ALA A 28 -20.41 16.24 -40.53
CA ALA A 28 -20.41 17.06 -39.32
C ALA A 28 -21.06 16.35 -38.12
N LEU A 29 -22.16 15.64 -38.35
CA LEU A 29 -22.84 14.86 -37.30
C LEU A 29 -22.01 13.66 -36.85
N MET A 30 -21.30 13.01 -37.77
CA MET A 30 -20.37 11.92 -37.47
C MET A 30 -19.22 12.41 -36.57
N ASP A 31 -18.58 13.54 -36.91
CA ASP A 31 -17.47 14.08 -36.12
C ASP A 31 -17.92 14.55 -34.72
N VAL A 32 -19.16 15.05 -34.56
CA VAL A 32 -19.73 15.40 -33.24
C VAL A 32 -19.98 14.16 -32.38
N ASN A 33 -20.43 13.06 -33.00
CA ASN A 33 -20.57 11.78 -32.32
C ASN A 33 -19.21 11.21 -31.88
N ASP A 34 -18.18 11.35 -32.72
CA ASP A 34 -16.80 10.96 -32.39
C ASP A 34 -16.21 11.81 -31.26
N TYR A 35 -16.53 13.11 -31.21
CA TYR A 35 -16.17 13.97 -30.08
C TYR A 35 -16.84 13.54 -28.77
N ALA A 36 -18.10 13.13 -28.83
CA ALA A 36 -18.84 12.64 -27.67
C ALA A 36 -18.27 11.29 -27.18
N SER A 37 -18.01 10.34 -28.09
CA SER A 37 -17.47 9.02 -27.77
C SER A 37 -16.03 9.11 -27.20
N ALA A 38 -15.19 9.99 -27.74
CA ALA A 38 -13.85 10.25 -27.22
C ALA A 38 -13.87 10.74 -25.76
N GLY A 39 -14.88 11.53 -25.38
CA GLY A 39 -15.09 11.95 -24.00
C GLY A 39 -15.43 10.78 -23.06
N THR A 40 -16.30 9.87 -23.50
CA THR A 40 -16.76 8.71 -22.72
C THR A 40 -15.68 7.64 -22.57
N ILE A 41 -14.93 7.32 -23.64
CA ILE A 41 -13.84 6.33 -23.59
C ILE A 41 -12.72 6.81 -22.67
N THR A 42 -12.37 8.10 -22.75
CA THR A 42 -11.36 8.68 -21.87
C THR A 42 -11.81 8.68 -20.40
N ALA A 43 -13.10 8.98 -20.13
CA ALA A 43 -13.66 8.90 -18.78
C ALA A 43 -13.66 7.46 -18.22
N GLY A 44 -13.97 6.47 -19.06
CA GLY A 44 -13.92 5.05 -18.70
C GLY A 44 -12.50 4.58 -18.36
N LEU A 45 -11.51 4.96 -19.17
CA LEU A 45 -10.09 4.63 -18.90
C LEU A 45 -9.58 5.28 -17.60
N ILE A 46 -9.97 6.52 -17.31
CA ILE A 46 -9.59 7.20 -16.06
C ILE A 46 -10.24 6.52 -14.84
N GLY A 47 -11.51 6.12 -14.95
CA GLY A 47 -12.18 5.38 -13.87
C GLY A 47 -11.51 4.04 -13.56
N ILE A 48 -11.00 3.34 -14.58
CA ILE A 48 -10.24 2.09 -14.42
C ILE A 48 -8.88 2.36 -13.78
N ASP A 49 -8.15 3.38 -14.24
CA ASP A 49 -6.81 3.71 -13.73
C ASP A 49 -6.86 4.18 -12.26
N GLU A 50 -7.92 4.89 -11.88
CA GLU A 50 -8.17 5.34 -10.51
C GLU A 50 -8.58 4.19 -9.59
N GLN A 51 -9.43 3.25 -10.07
CA GLN A 51 -9.70 2.01 -9.35
C GLN A 51 -8.44 1.17 -9.16
N THR A 52 -7.57 1.09 -10.18
CA THR A 52 -6.34 0.30 -10.12
C THR A 52 -5.32 0.95 -9.18
N SER A 53 -5.21 2.27 -9.18
CA SER A 53 -4.37 3.04 -8.24
C SER A 53 -4.84 2.90 -6.80
N GLN A 54 -6.15 2.91 -6.55
CA GLN A 54 -6.69 2.65 -5.21
C GLN A 54 -6.44 1.20 -4.76
N LEU A 55 -6.53 0.23 -5.68
CA LEU A 55 -6.23 -1.16 -5.39
C LEU A 55 -4.74 -1.34 -5.06
N LEU A 56 -3.86 -0.72 -5.86
CA LEU A 56 -2.41 -0.68 -5.64
C LEU A 56 -2.06 -0.04 -4.30
N ALA A 57 -2.63 1.13 -4.00
CA ALA A 57 -2.43 1.81 -2.72
C ALA A 57 -2.85 0.94 -1.53
N ARG A 58 -4.01 0.27 -1.59
CA ARG A 58 -4.44 -0.66 -0.54
C ARG A 58 -3.51 -1.87 -0.41
N THR A 59 -3.03 -2.42 -1.53
CA THR A 59 -2.08 -3.53 -1.49
C THR A 59 -0.70 -3.11 -0.99
N GLU A 60 -0.24 -1.89 -1.29
CA GLU A 60 1.00 -1.34 -0.73
C GLU A 60 0.86 -1.04 0.76
N GLU A 61 -0.27 -0.50 1.21
CA GLU A 61 -0.54 -0.25 2.63
C GLU A 61 -0.55 -1.58 3.41
N THR A 62 -1.22 -2.61 2.88
CA THR A 62 -1.24 -3.97 3.45
C THR A 62 0.16 -4.61 3.46
N ARG A 63 0.94 -4.42 2.38
CA ARG A 63 2.31 -4.93 2.28
C ARG A 63 3.26 -4.20 3.23
N THR A 64 3.06 -2.90 3.42
CA THR A 64 3.85 -2.06 4.32
C THR A 64 3.58 -2.46 5.78
N GLU A 65 2.31 -2.67 6.15
CA GLU A 65 1.92 -3.14 7.48
C GLU A 65 2.47 -4.54 7.80
N ALA A 66 2.46 -5.44 6.81
CA ALA A 66 3.12 -6.74 6.90
C ALA A 66 4.64 -6.58 7.08
N ILE A 67 5.33 -5.79 6.24
CA ILE A 67 6.78 -5.59 6.31
C ILE A 67 7.21 -4.94 7.63
N TYR A 68 6.45 -3.99 8.20
CA TYR A 68 6.75 -3.44 9.53
C TYR A 68 6.54 -4.45 10.67
N THR A 69 5.71 -5.47 10.47
CA THR A 69 5.59 -6.60 11.41
C THR A 69 6.76 -7.59 11.30
N TYR A 70 7.45 -7.61 10.15
CA TYR A 70 8.59 -8.51 9.86
C TYR A 70 9.97 -7.84 9.91
N ALA A 71 10.05 -6.51 9.96
CA ALA A 71 11.30 -5.78 10.14
C ALA A 71 11.80 -5.96 11.57
N ALA A 72 12.90 -6.70 11.72
CA ALA A 72 13.72 -6.87 12.93
C ALA A 72 13.12 -6.18 14.18
N ASP A 73 12.19 -6.86 14.84
CA ASP A 73 11.54 -6.36 16.04
C ASP A 73 12.63 -5.98 17.03
N GLU A 74 12.81 -4.68 17.30
CA GLU A 74 13.85 -4.19 18.22
C GLU A 74 13.75 -4.91 19.57
N ALA A 75 12.53 -5.34 19.94
CA ALA A 75 12.29 -6.15 21.12
C ALA A 75 12.99 -7.53 21.06
N SER A 76 12.99 -8.22 19.92
CA SER A 76 13.75 -9.47 19.74
C SER A 76 15.25 -9.25 19.95
N GLY A 77 15.79 -8.15 19.43
CA GLY A 77 17.20 -7.78 19.62
C GLY A 77 17.54 -7.54 21.09
N LEU A 78 16.72 -6.74 21.79
CA LEU A 78 16.88 -6.46 23.22
C LEU A 78 16.75 -7.72 24.08
N ILE A 79 15.85 -8.62 23.73
CA ILE A 79 15.69 -9.91 24.43
C ILE A 79 16.90 -10.80 24.19
N LEU A 80 17.41 -10.89 22.96
CA LEU A 80 18.63 -11.65 22.66
C LEU A 80 19.84 -11.12 23.42
N ASP A 81 20.01 -9.80 23.49
CA ASP A 81 21.09 -9.18 24.27
C ASP A 81 20.90 -9.41 25.77
N TYR A 82 19.67 -9.34 26.28
CA TYR A 82 19.36 -9.70 27.66
C TYR A 82 19.70 -11.17 27.96
N LEU A 83 19.36 -12.09 27.06
CA LEU A 83 19.66 -13.52 27.20
C LEU A 83 21.16 -13.82 27.23
N ARG A 84 22.00 -12.98 26.60
CA ARG A 84 23.47 -13.10 26.66
C ARG A 84 24.04 -12.78 28.04
N SER A 85 23.29 -12.15 28.94
CA SER A 85 23.74 -11.86 30.32
C SER A 85 23.83 -13.09 31.23
N GLY A 86 23.34 -14.25 30.79
CA GLY A 86 23.52 -15.54 31.47
C GLY A 86 22.21 -16.24 31.85
N ASP A 87 22.32 -17.33 32.61
CA ASP A 87 21.19 -18.23 32.91
C ASP A 87 20.05 -17.56 33.69
N ALA A 88 20.36 -16.55 34.51
CA ALA A 88 19.35 -15.79 35.25
C ALA A 88 18.37 -15.06 34.32
N ALA A 89 18.86 -14.50 33.21
CA ALA A 89 18.01 -13.85 32.21
C ALA A 89 17.13 -14.87 31.49
N ARG A 90 17.68 -16.06 31.19
CA ARG A 90 16.92 -17.14 30.57
C ARG A 90 15.75 -17.59 31.45
N GLN A 91 16.00 -17.80 32.74
CA GLN A 91 14.96 -18.15 33.70
C GLN A 91 13.91 -17.04 33.83
N ALA A 92 14.34 -15.78 33.84
CA ALA A 92 13.42 -14.64 33.92
C ALA A 92 12.48 -14.54 32.71
N VAL A 93 12.94 -14.85 31.50
CA VAL A 93 12.08 -14.91 30.30
C VAL A 93 11.10 -16.08 30.41
N LEU A 94 11.56 -17.28 30.75
CA LEU A 94 10.71 -18.47 30.88
C LEU A 94 9.63 -18.29 31.97
N GLU A 95 9.98 -17.68 33.09
CA GLU A 95 9.03 -17.37 34.16
C GLU A 95 8.00 -16.33 33.70
N TRP A 96 8.42 -15.32 32.92
CA TRP A 96 7.49 -14.35 32.37
C TRP A 96 6.53 -14.99 31.36
N LEU A 97 7.02 -15.88 30.48
CA LEU A 97 6.17 -16.62 29.55
C LEU A 97 5.10 -17.44 30.29
N ARG A 98 5.51 -18.18 31.34
CA ARG A 98 4.60 -18.96 32.17
C ARG A 98 3.55 -18.09 32.87
N ARG A 99 3.93 -16.91 33.37
CA ARG A 99 2.99 -15.98 34.01
C ARG A 99 1.99 -15.35 33.05
N ASN A 100 2.30 -15.31 31.76
CA ASN A 100 1.43 -14.74 30.73
C ASN A 100 0.69 -15.81 29.91
N ASP A 101 0.72 -17.07 30.36
CA ASP A 101 0.06 -18.21 29.70
C ASP A 101 0.51 -18.41 28.23
N ILE A 102 1.81 -18.16 27.97
CA ILE A 102 2.41 -18.34 26.65
C ILE A 102 3.18 -19.66 26.65
N ASP A 103 2.57 -20.70 26.10
CA ASP A 103 3.20 -22.02 25.93
C ASP A 103 4.02 -22.06 24.64
N THR A 104 5.31 -21.73 24.75
CA THR A 104 6.25 -21.76 23.63
C THR A 104 7.68 -21.90 24.13
N ASP A 105 8.58 -22.34 23.25
CA ASP A 105 10.00 -22.35 23.54
C ASP A 105 10.62 -20.95 23.36
N LEU A 106 11.79 -20.75 23.97
CA LEU A 106 12.48 -19.46 23.96
C LEU A 106 12.84 -19.00 22.53
N THR A 107 13.17 -19.94 21.64
CA THR A 107 13.60 -19.66 20.27
C THR A 107 12.40 -19.20 19.44
N GLN A 108 11.27 -19.90 19.55
CA GLN A 108 10.00 -19.51 18.95
C GLN A 108 9.53 -18.16 19.50
N PHE A 109 9.61 -17.93 20.80
CA PHE A 109 9.24 -16.64 21.38
C PHE A 109 10.03 -15.48 20.77
N VAL A 110 11.34 -15.63 20.61
CA VAL A 110 12.23 -14.58 20.11
C VAL A 110 12.03 -14.33 18.61
N HIS A 111 11.83 -15.38 17.81
CA HIS A 111 11.88 -15.28 16.35
C HIS A 111 10.52 -15.34 15.67
N ALA A 112 9.51 -15.96 16.28
CA ALA A 112 8.24 -16.19 15.62
C ALA A 112 7.36 -14.91 15.63
N PRO A 113 6.75 -14.54 14.50
CA PRO A 113 6.07 -13.25 14.34
C PRO A 113 4.85 -13.10 15.26
N GLN A 114 4.14 -14.18 15.57
CA GLN A 114 2.97 -14.17 16.43
C GLN A 114 3.25 -13.65 17.85
N PHE A 115 4.51 -13.63 18.28
CA PHE A 115 4.91 -13.17 19.61
C PHE A 115 5.44 -11.72 19.63
N ALA A 116 5.38 -10.97 18.52
CA ALA A 116 5.88 -9.58 18.47
C ALA A 116 5.28 -8.68 19.54
N THR A 117 3.97 -8.74 19.76
CA THR A 117 3.30 -7.97 20.82
C THR A 117 3.74 -8.42 22.21
N ALA A 118 3.92 -9.72 22.43
CA ALA A 118 4.36 -10.27 23.71
C ALA A 118 5.82 -9.88 24.02
N ARG A 119 6.72 -9.89 23.03
CA ARG A 119 8.10 -9.42 23.18
C ARG A 119 8.18 -7.95 23.58
N ARG A 120 7.39 -7.07 22.95
CA ARG A 120 7.30 -5.65 23.33
C ARG A 120 6.86 -5.49 24.79
N ARG A 121 5.83 -6.22 25.22
CA ARG A 121 5.37 -6.21 26.62
C ARG A 121 6.45 -6.70 27.59
N PHE A 122 7.21 -7.72 27.21
CA PHE A 122 8.32 -8.20 28.04
C PHE A 122 9.41 -7.14 28.20
N VAL A 123 9.81 -6.51 27.09
CA VAL A 123 10.82 -5.43 27.08
C VAL A 123 10.39 -4.26 27.95
N GLU A 124 9.13 -3.82 27.85
CA GLU A 124 8.55 -2.78 28.70
C GLU A 124 8.53 -3.18 30.18
N ALA A 125 8.04 -4.39 30.50
CA ALA A 125 7.95 -4.89 31.87
C ALA A 125 9.32 -5.04 32.56
N ARG A 126 10.38 -5.30 31.78
CA ARG A 126 11.76 -5.39 32.28
C ARG A 126 12.56 -4.10 32.14
N GLY A 127 12.00 -3.07 31.50
CA GLY A 127 12.69 -1.81 31.26
C GLY A 127 13.96 -1.98 30.41
N LEU A 128 13.98 -2.95 29.50
CA LEU A 128 15.14 -3.17 28.62
C LEU A 128 15.23 -1.99 27.63
N LYS A 129 16.43 -1.41 27.52
CA LYS A 129 16.72 -0.29 26.62
C LYS A 129 17.96 -0.59 25.82
N LYS A 130 18.02 -0.06 24.60
CA LYS A 130 19.21 -0.14 23.76
C LYS A 130 20.37 0.55 24.50
N PRO A 131 21.56 -0.06 24.57
CA PRO A 131 22.75 0.67 25.02
C PRO A 131 22.97 1.86 24.08
N GLY A 132 23.03 3.06 24.66
CA GLY A 132 23.32 4.30 23.94
C GLY A 132 24.79 4.45 23.59
#